data_AF-A0A838JFE7-F1
#
_entry.id   AF-A0A838JFE7-F1
#
_cell.length_a   1.000
_cell.length_b   1.000
_cell.length_c   1.000
_cell.angle_alpha   90.00
_cell.angle_beta   90.00
_cell.angle_gamma   90.00
#
_symmetry.space_group_name_H-M   'P 1'
#
loop_
_entity.id
_entity.type
_entity.pdbx_description
1 polymer ?
#
loop_
_entity_poly.entity_id
_entity_poly.type
_entity_poly.pdbx_seq_one_letter_code
_entity_poly.pdbx_strand_id
1 'polypeptide(L)'
;MTGIATPERVIDGETVKVEADDNIALILDHGNAIFSVIQTGFVYGAQREDWTIQIIGIGGAMTMGSYDWDPKDVALYSGDPTKTSGEWSAIPQDKESYAWEGGATYIAECLAQGKKPVLTGEHAVHVFEIMQSALQSSASGQRVRIESTFPWPLIS
;
A
#
# COMPACT_ATOMS: atom_id res chain seq x y z
N MET A 1 -3.83 14.78 0.52
CA MET A 1 -4.94 15.42 -0.21
C MET A 1 -5.97 14.35 -0.51
N THR A 2 -7.23 14.69 -0.35
CA THR A 2 -8.37 13.78 -0.53
C THR A 2 -9.52 14.58 -1.14
N GLY A 3 -10.41 13.93 -1.88
CA GLY A 3 -11.59 14.57 -2.42
C GLY A 3 -12.53 13.61 -3.12
N ILE A 4 -13.70 14.14 -3.46
CA ILE A 4 -14.74 13.47 -4.26
C ILE A 4 -14.57 13.90 -5.72
N ALA A 5 -14.06 13.00 -6.55
CA ALA A 5 -13.95 13.19 -7.99
C ALA A 5 -15.27 12.85 -8.71
N THR A 6 -16.02 11.86 -8.21
CA THR A 6 -17.34 11.48 -8.77
C THR A 6 -18.45 11.77 -7.75
N PRO A 7 -19.14 12.94 -7.81
CA PRO A 7 -20.06 13.38 -6.76
C PRO A 7 -21.38 12.60 -6.69
N GLU A 8 -21.74 11.92 -7.78
CA GLU A 8 -22.97 11.12 -7.89
C GLU A 8 -22.65 9.79 -8.55
N ARG A 9 -23.24 8.70 -8.06
CA ARG A 9 -23.11 7.35 -8.63
C ARG A 9 -24.47 6.74 -8.85
N VAL A 10 -24.62 5.94 -9.90
CA VAL A 10 -25.84 5.17 -10.14
C VAL A 10 -25.64 3.77 -9.57
N ILE A 11 -26.45 3.39 -8.60
CA ILE A 11 -26.45 2.06 -7.98
C ILE A 11 -27.86 1.50 -8.14
N ASP A 12 -27.98 0.36 -8.83
CA ASP A 12 -29.26 -0.30 -9.13
C ASP A 12 -30.31 0.64 -9.77
N GLY A 13 -29.85 1.61 -10.58
CA GLY A 13 -30.70 2.59 -11.27
C GLY A 13 -31.02 3.85 -10.46
N GLU A 14 -30.65 3.90 -9.18
CA GLU A 14 -30.85 5.05 -8.31
C GLU A 14 -29.60 5.93 -8.23
N THR A 15 -29.78 7.25 -8.30
CA THR A 15 -28.69 8.21 -8.11
C THR A 15 -28.39 8.39 -6.62
N VAL A 16 -27.18 8.03 -6.22
CA VAL A 16 -26.68 8.17 -4.86
C VAL A 16 -25.63 9.28 -4.83
N LYS A 17 -25.79 10.22 -3.90
CA LYS A 17 -24.79 11.25 -3.63
C LYS A 17 -23.60 10.62 -2.90
N VAL A 18 -22.40 10.89 -3.38
CA VAL A 18 -21.16 10.46 -2.73
C VAL A 18 -20.81 11.44 -1.61
N GLU A 19 -20.53 10.90 -0.43
CA GLU A 19 -20.17 11.68 0.77
C GLU A 19 -18.75 11.38 1.27
N ALA A 20 -18.14 10.29 0.77
CA ALA A 20 -16.78 9.90 1.11
C ALA A 20 -15.82 10.19 -0.04
N ASP A 21 -14.61 10.65 0.29
CA ASP A 21 -13.56 10.88 -0.68
C ASP A 21 -13.23 9.59 -1.46
N ASP A 22 -13.19 9.69 -2.80
CA ASP A 22 -12.95 8.57 -3.70
C ASP A 22 -11.66 8.72 -4.53
N ASN A 23 -10.89 9.76 -4.22
CA ASN A 23 -9.57 10.02 -4.77
C ASN A 23 -8.64 10.60 -3.70
N ILE A 24 -7.55 9.91 -3.41
CA ILE A 24 -6.63 10.21 -2.31
C ILE A 24 -5.20 10.17 -2.82
N ALA A 25 -4.42 11.21 -2.49
CA ALA A 25 -2.98 11.27 -2.68
C ALA A 25 -2.29 11.62 -1.36
N LEU A 26 -1.32 10.80 -0.95
CA LEU A 26 -0.64 10.88 0.34
C LEU A 26 0.88 10.83 0.13
N ILE A 27 1.60 11.67 0.88
CA ILE A 27 3.06 11.59 0.99
C ILE A 27 3.39 11.33 2.46
N LEU A 28 4.11 10.26 2.72
CA LEU A 28 4.64 9.91 4.04
C LEU A 28 6.14 10.20 4.08
N ASP A 29 6.58 10.84 5.15
CA ASP A 29 7.98 11.14 5.43
C ASP A 29 8.45 10.23 6.56
N HIS A 30 9.35 9.30 6.24
CA HIS A 30 9.89 8.32 7.19
C HIS A 30 11.19 8.81 7.83
N GLY A 31 11.60 10.05 7.57
CA GLY A 31 12.92 10.58 7.91
C GLY A 31 14.02 10.10 6.96
N ASN A 32 15.23 10.61 7.12
CA ASN A 32 16.42 10.23 6.33
C ASN A 32 16.23 10.30 4.80
N ALA A 33 15.40 11.24 4.33
CA ALA A 33 15.04 11.38 2.92
C ALA A 33 14.38 10.12 2.31
N ILE A 34 13.65 9.36 3.12
CA ILE A 34 12.86 8.20 2.71
C ILE A 34 11.39 8.62 2.66
N PHE A 35 10.76 8.45 1.50
CA PHE A 35 9.38 8.88 1.27
C PHE A 35 8.54 7.75 0.68
N SER A 36 7.27 7.71 1.08
CA SER A 36 6.25 6.97 0.34
C SER A 36 5.32 7.95 -0.34
N VAL A 37 5.01 7.72 -1.61
CA VAL A 37 3.99 8.45 -2.36
C VAL A 37 2.91 7.44 -2.71
N ILE A 38 1.70 7.67 -2.19
CA ILE A 38 0.57 6.76 -2.33
C ILE A 38 -0.53 7.52 -3.04
N GLN A 39 -1.05 6.92 -4.11
CA GLN A 39 -2.25 7.38 -4.79
C GLN A 39 -3.25 6.23 -4.81
N THR A 40 -4.47 6.48 -4.36
CA THR A 40 -5.53 5.47 -4.26
C THR A 40 -6.91 6.09 -4.48
N GLY A 41 -7.80 5.36 -5.12
CA GLY A 41 -9.13 5.85 -5.44
C GLY A 41 -9.92 4.88 -6.31
N PHE A 42 -11.24 5.03 -6.33
CA PHE A 42 -12.16 4.21 -7.13
C PHE A 42 -12.46 4.81 -8.51
N VAL A 43 -11.72 5.85 -8.89
CA VAL A 43 -12.01 6.68 -10.08
C VAL A 43 -10.99 6.50 -11.20
N TYR A 44 -10.03 5.57 -11.05
CA TYR A 44 -8.96 5.36 -12.02
C TYR A 44 -9.36 4.37 -13.10
N GLY A 45 -10.10 4.84 -14.12
CA GLY A 45 -10.61 3.99 -15.19
C GLY A 45 -9.56 3.42 -16.18
N ALA A 46 -8.31 3.88 -16.13
CA ALA A 46 -7.24 3.48 -17.06
C ALA A 46 -5.86 3.38 -16.38
N GLN A 47 -5.83 3.01 -15.10
CA GLN A 47 -4.57 2.80 -14.38
C GLN A 47 -3.78 1.66 -15.04
N ARG A 48 -2.49 1.90 -15.30
CA ARG A 48 -1.57 0.83 -15.68
C ARG A 48 -1.29 -0.05 -14.47
N GLU A 49 -1.40 -1.35 -14.68
CA GLU A 49 -1.16 -2.34 -13.63
C GLU A 49 0.28 -2.85 -13.62
N ASP A 50 1.15 -2.41 -14.52
CA ASP A 50 2.47 -3.04 -14.63
C ASP A 50 3.34 -2.79 -13.37
N TRP A 51 3.30 -1.58 -12.79
CA TRP A 51 4.10 -1.18 -11.61
C TRP A 51 3.27 -0.39 -10.58
N THR A 52 2.43 -1.08 -9.84
CA THR A 52 1.51 -0.46 -8.87
C THR A 52 2.14 -0.26 -7.49
N ILE A 53 3.02 -1.16 -7.07
CA ILE A 53 3.85 -1.01 -5.87
C ILE A 53 5.31 -0.96 -6.27
N GLN A 54 6.04 0.02 -5.75
CA GLN A 54 7.43 0.27 -6.11
C GLN A 54 8.24 0.60 -4.86
N ILE A 55 9.39 -0.05 -4.71
CA ILE A 55 10.41 0.28 -3.73
C ILE A 55 11.65 0.67 -4.52
N ILE A 56 12.04 1.94 -4.47
CA ILE A 56 13.13 2.48 -5.27
C ILE A 56 14.21 3.02 -4.34
N GLY A 57 15.39 2.43 -4.41
CA GLY A 57 16.56 2.87 -3.68
C GLY A 57 17.73 3.20 -4.61
N ILE A 58 18.79 3.75 -4.04
CA ILE A 58 20.01 4.10 -4.80
C ILE A 58 20.78 2.87 -5.30
N GLY A 59 20.60 1.70 -4.69
CA GLY A 59 21.30 0.45 -5.02
C GLY A 59 20.44 -0.58 -5.73
N GLY A 60 19.20 -0.26 -6.06
CA GLY A 60 18.26 -1.21 -6.67
C GLY A 60 16.82 -0.77 -6.55
N ALA A 61 15.93 -1.52 -7.20
CA ALA A 61 14.49 -1.30 -7.10
C ALA A 61 13.74 -2.63 -7.12
N MET A 62 12.51 -2.60 -6.62
CA MET A 62 11.55 -3.69 -6.73
C MET A 62 10.23 -3.10 -7.23
N THR A 63 9.57 -3.80 -8.15
CA THR A 63 8.20 -3.52 -8.56
C THR A 63 7.31 -4.73 -8.32
N MET A 64 6.05 -4.47 -8.06
CA MET A 64 4.99 -5.47 -8.14
C MET A 64 3.90 -4.96 -9.08
N GLY A 65 3.44 -5.84 -9.97
CA GLY A 65 2.34 -5.58 -10.88
C GLY A 65 0.99 -6.01 -10.30
N SER A 66 -0.08 -5.39 -10.81
CA SER A 66 -1.48 -5.53 -10.46
C SER A 66 -1.81 -5.05 -9.05
N TYR A 67 -2.68 -5.71 -8.31
CA TYR A 67 -3.11 -5.23 -7.00
C TYR A 67 -2.44 -6.01 -5.87
N ASP A 68 -2.37 -5.40 -4.68
CA ASP A 68 -1.89 -6.05 -3.45
C ASP A 68 -2.72 -7.29 -3.07
N TRP A 69 -3.98 -7.34 -3.49
CA TRP A 69 -4.90 -8.47 -3.32
C TRP A 69 -4.91 -9.47 -4.50
N ASP A 70 -4.25 -9.18 -5.63
CA ASP A 70 -4.10 -10.10 -6.78
C ASP A 70 -2.79 -9.79 -7.53
N PRO A 71 -1.61 -10.05 -6.91
CA PRO A 71 -0.33 -9.68 -7.50
C PRO A 71 -0.05 -10.53 -8.74
N LYS A 72 0.34 -9.89 -9.85
CA LYS A 72 0.62 -10.60 -11.12
C LYS A 72 2.07 -11.00 -11.28
N ASP A 73 2.99 -10.14 -10.86
CA ASP A 73 4.42 -10.30 -11.00
C ASP A 73 5.17 -9.48 -9.94
N VAL A 74 6.40 -9.90 -9.66
CA VAL A 74 7.39 -9.14 -8.90
C VAL A 74 8.65 -9.09 -9.74
N ALA A 75 9.26 -7.91 -9.87
CA ALA A 75 10.53 -7.76 -10.57
C ALA A 75 11.55 -7.00 -9.71
N LEU A 76 12.81 -7.41 -9.82
CA LEU A 76 13.94 -6.77 -9.14
C LEU A 76 14.86 -6.12 -10.17
N TYR A 77 15.27 -4.89 -9.87
CA TYR A 77 16.32 -4.19 -10.57
C TYR A 77 17.62 -4.25 -9.78
N SER A 78 18.65 -4.84 -10.38
CA SER A 78 20.00 -4.86 -9.83
C SER A 78 20.93 -4.00 -10.69
N GLY A 79 21.42 -2.89 -10.13
CA GLY A 79 22.36 -2.01 -10.81
C GLY A 79 22.69 -0.75 -10.02
N ASP A 80 23.76 -0.07 -10.44
CA ASP A 80 24.15 1.24 -9.91
C ASP A 80 23.97 2.27 -11.04
N PRO A 81 22.89 3.07 -11.04
CA PRO A 81 22.63 4.02 -12.11
C PRO A 81 23.71 5.10 -12.24
N THR A 82 24.59 5.25 -11.24
CA THR A 82 25.73 6.17 -11.28
C THR A 82 26.98 5.57 -11.93
N LYS A 83 27.01 4.25 -12.15
CA LYS A 83 28.17 3.53 -12.71
C LYS A 83 27.83 2.76 -13.98
N THR A 84 26.78 1.94 -13.96
CA THR A 84 26.37 1.10 -15.10
C THR A 84 24.89 0.76 -14.99
N SER A 85 24.14 0.89 -16.09
CA SER A 85 22.73 0.49 -16.15
C SER A 85 22.56 -0.99 -15.77
N GLY A 86 21.75 -1.25 -14.75
CA GLY A 86 21.31 -2.58 -14.35
C GLY A 86 20.21 -3.15 -15.24
N GLU A 87 19.76 -4.35 -14.87
CA GLU A 87 18.71 -5.09 -15.57
C GLU A 87 17.55 -5.42 -14.63
N TRP A 88 16.34 -5.53 -15.20
CA TRP A 88 15.16 -6.03 -14.51
C TRP A 88 15.08 -7.55 -14.64
N SER A 89 14.82 -8.23 -13.54
CA SER A 89 14.60 -9.67 -13.50
C SER A 89 13.26 -9.98 -12.83
N ALA A 90 12.39 -10.72 -13.52
CA ALA A 90 11.13 -11.17 -12.95
C ALA A 90 11.40 -12.32 -11.96
N ILE A 91 10.76 -12.27 -10.81
CA ILE A 91 10.77 -13.33 -9.81
C ILE A 91 9.59 -14.27 -10.09
N PRO A 92 9.84 -15.56 -10.38
CA PRO A 92 8.77 -16.53 -10.55
C PRO A 92 7.86 -16.56 -9.32
N GLN A 93 6.55 -16.37 -9.53
CA GLN A 93 5.55 -16.43 -8.47
C GLN A 93 4.85 -17.79 -8.52
N ASP A 94 4.75 -18.46 -7.37
CA ASP A 94 3.89 -19.63 -7.22
C ASP A 94 2.45 -19.16 -6.93
N LYS A 95 1.69 -18.96 -8.00
CA LYS A 95 0.30 -18.46 -7.91
C LYS A 95 -0.66 -19.44 -7.23
N GLU A 96 -0.31 -20.72 -7.10
CA GLU A 96 -1.24 -21.72 -6.56
C GLU A 96 -1.44 -21.58 -5.04
N SER A 97 -0.55 -20.87 -4.35
CA SER A 97 -0.56 -20.76 -2.88
C SER A 97 -1.17 -19.48 -2.32
N TYR A 98 -1.38 -18.44 -3.15
CA TYR A 98 -1.89 -17.16 -2.69
C TYR A 98 -3.42 -17.11 -2.71
N ALA A 99 -4.01 -16.78 -1.57
CA ALA A 99 -5.43 -16.45 -1.44
C ALA A 99 -5.53 -15.14 -0.64
N TRP A 100 -6.23 -14.15 -1.18
CA TRP A 100 -6.32 -12.83 -0.55
C TRP A 100 -7.08 -12.89 0.80
N GLU A 101 -7.96 -13.87 0.98
CA GLU A 101 -8.67 -14.17 2.22
C GLU A 101 -7.78 -14.88 3.27
N GLY A 102 -6.57 -15.28 2.90
CA GLY A 102 -5.66 -16.11 3.71
C GLY A 102 -5.27 -15.48 5.04
N GLY A 103 -5.43 -14.16 5.20
CA GLY A 103 -5.16 -13.46 6.47
C GLY A 103 -6.00 -14.01 7.64
N ALA A 104 -7.27 -14.33 7.42
CA ALA A 104 -8.13 -14.88 8.48
C ALA A 104 -7.66 -16.27 8.92
N THR A 105 -7.33 -17.13 7.95
CA THR A 105 -6.78 -18.46 8.20
C THR A 105 -5.45 -18.39 8.96
N TYR A 106 -4.54 -17.50 8.53
CA TYR A 106 -3.25 -17.30 9.18
C TYR A 106 -3.37 -16.89 10.66
N ILE A 107 -4.28 -15.96 10.97
CA ILE A 107 -4.54 -15.55 12.36
C ILE A 107 -5.13 -16.71 13.17
N ALA A 108 -6.08 -17.46 12.60
CA ALA A 108 -6.67 -18.62 13.27
C ALA A 108 -5.61 -19.70 13.57
N GLU A 109 -4.69 -19.97 12.64
CA GLU A 109 -3.56 -20.89 12.84
C GLU A 109 -2.62 -20.41 13.93
N CYS A 110 -2.27 -19.12 13.95
CA CYS A 110 -1.43 -18.54 15.00
C CYS A 110 -2.06 -18.75 16.39
N LEU A 111 -3.36 -18.45 16.51
CA LEU A 111 -4.12 -18.65 17.74
C LEU A 111 -4.16 -20.12 18.17
N ALA A 112 -4.44 -21.04 17.25
CA ALA A 112 -4.50 -22.47 17.52
C ALA A 112 -3.15 -23.06 17.96
N GLN A 113 -2.04 -22.52 17.44
CA GLN A 113 -0.68 -22.99 17.74
C GLN A 113 0.01 -22.20 18.86
N GLY A 114 -0.63 -21.19 19.44
CA GLY A 114 -0.02 -20.30 20.43
C GLY A 114 1.16 -19.48 19.87
N LYS A 115 1.19 -19.25 18.56
CA LYS A 115 2.21 -18.43 17.87
C LYS A 115 1.74 -16.98 17.80
N LYS A 116 2.68 -16.04 17.84
CA LYS A 116 2.38 -14.64 17.57
C LYS A 116 2.35 -14.40 16.06
N PRO A 117 1.32 -13.73 15.53
CA PRO A 117 1.32 -13.32 14.13
C PRO A 117 2.40 -12.27 13.87
N VAL A 118 2.92 -12.24 12.64
CA VAL A 118 3.86 -11.22 12.16
C VAL A 118 3.18 -9.84 12.18
N LEU A 119 1.92 -9.79 11.74
CA LEU A 119 1.08 -8.60 11.82
C LEU A 119 0.44 -8.50 13.21
N THR A 120 0.86 -7.51 13.99
CA THR A 120 0.39 -7.30 15.36
C THR A 120 -0.74 -6.27 15.43
N GLY A 121 -1.41 -6.17 16.58
CA GLY A 121 -2.41 -5.12 16.82
C GLY A 121 -1.83 -3.71 16.72
N GLU A 122 -0.58 -3.53 17.17
CA GLU A 122 0.16 -2.26 17.06
C GLU A 122 0.37 -1.85 15.60
N HIS A 123 0.59 -2.80 14.68
CA HIS A 123 0.64 -2.50 13.25
C HIS A 123 -0.70 -1.97 12.74
N ALA A 124 -1.81 -2.60 13.12
CA ALA A 124 -3.14 -2.17 12.71
C ALA A 124 -3.47 -0.76 13.25
N VAL A 125 -3.11 -0.47 14.51
CA VAL A 125 -3.24 0.87 15.09
C VAL A 125 -2.42 1.89 14.32
N HIS A 126 -1.19 1.54 13.94
CA HIS A 126 -0.33 2.44 13.18
C HIS A 126 -0.88 2.77 11.79
N VAL A 127 -1.36 1.76 11.05
CA VAL A 127 -2.03 1.98 9.76
C VAL A 127 -3.28 2.85 9.94
N PHE A 128 -4.07 2.59 10.98
CA PHE A 128 -5.27 3.38 11.26
C PHE A 128 -4.94 4.85 11.56
N GLU A 129 -3.89 5.13 12.35
CA GLU A 129 -3.45 6.50 12.61
C GLU A 129 -3.02 7.20 11.30
N ILE A 130 -2.30 6.51 10.42
CA ILE A 130 -1.92 7.06 9.10
C ILE A 130 -3.17 7.44 8.29
N MET A 131 -4.18 6.57 8.24
CA MET A 131 -5.43 6.83 7.51
C MET A 131 -6.15 8.06 8.06
N GLN A 132 -6.30 8.17 9.39
CA GLN A 132 -6.93 9.34 10.02
C GLN A 132 -6.11 10.61 9.82
N SER A 133 -4.79 10.52 9.96
CA SER A 133 -3.87 11.64 9.78
C SER A 133 -3.84 12.15 8.34
N ALA A 134 -4.02 11.27 7.35
CA ALA A 134 -4.15 11.66 5.95
C ALA A 134 -5.38 12.56 5.72
N LEU A 135 -6.53 12.21 6.33
CA LEU A 135 -7.76 13.01 6.29
C LEU A 135 -7.57 14.34 7.02
N GLN A 136 -6.99 14.32 8.23
CA GLN A 136 -6.71 15.53 9.00
C GLN A 136 -5.73 16.47 8.26
N SER A 137 -4.69 15.92 7.64
CA SER A 137 -3.71 16.67 6.85
C SER A 137 -4.37 17.32 5.64
N SER A 138 -5.27 16.60 4.96
CA SER A 138 -6.05 17.11 3.85
C SER A 138 -6.94 18.29 4.28
N ALA A 139 -7.71 18.13 5.35
CA ALA A 139 -8.64 19.15 5.83
C ALA A 139 -7.94 20.42 6.36
N SER A 140 -6.79 20.26 7.02
CA SER A 140 -6.04 21.38 7.59
C SER A 140 -5.06 22.05 6.61
N GLY A 141 -4.69 21.36 5.53
CA GLY A 141 -3.61 21.77 4.64
C GLY A 141 -2.22 21.73 5.29
N GLN A 142 -2.09 21.06 6.44
CA GLN A 142 -0.85 20.99 7.22
C GLN A 142 -0.31 19.57 7.28
N ARG A 143 1.01 19.45 7.55
CA ARG A 143 1.62 18.16 7.86
C ARG A 143 1.14 17.69 9.22
N VAL A 144 0.77 16.41 9.31
CA VAL A 144 0.38 15.75 10.57
C VAL A 144 1.48 14.76 10.94
N ARG A 145 1.89 14.79 12.22
CA ARG A 145 2.86 13.86 12.78
C ARG A 145 2.15 12.57 13.19
N ILE A 146 2.74 11.43 12.83
CA ILE A 146 2.31 10.10 13.28
C ILE A 146 3.08 9.78 14.57
N GLU A 147 2.38 9.45 15.65
CA GLU A 147 2.98 9.20 16.97
C GLU A 147 3.05 7.72 17.32
N SER A 148 2.17 6.88 16.76
CA SER A 148 2.22 5.44 17.00
C SER A 148 3.44 4.81 16.31
N THR A 149 3.83 3.65 16.83
CA THR A 149 4.92 2.83 16.30
C THR A 149 4.60 1.36 16.56
N PHE A 150 5.41 0.46 16.00
CA PHE A 150 5.31 -0.97 16.17
C PHE A 150 6.71 -1.61 16.11
N PRO A 151 6.89 -2.85 16.61
CA PRO A 151 8.20 -3.51 16.58
C PRO A 151 8.74 -3.73 15.16
N TRP A 152 9.99 -3.31 14.92
CA TRP A 152 10.69 -3.46 13.64
C TRP A 152 12.14 -3.95 13.87
N PRO A 153 12.75 -4.82 13.01
CA PRO A 153 12.19 -5.37 11.78
C PRO A 153 11.09 -6.42 12.01
N LEU A 154 10.18 -6.53 11.03
CA LEU A 154 9.07 -7.49 11.06
C LEU A 154 9.52 -8.96 10.99
N ILE A 155 10.64 -9.22 10.34
CA ILE A 155 11.24 -10.54 10.14
C ILE A 155 12.74 -10.38 10.40
N SER A 156 13.32 -11.28 11.21
CA SER A 156 14.74 -11.33 11.56
C SER A 156 15.51 -12.33 10.71
#